data_AF-A0A0E9LQZ7-F1
#
_entry.id   AF-A0A0E9LQZ7-F1
#
_cell.length_a   1.000
_cell.length_b   1.000
_cell.length_c   1.000
_cell.angle_alpha   90.00
_cell.angle_beta   90.00
_cell.angle_gamma   90.00
#
_symmetry.space_group_name_H-M   'P 1'
#
loop_
_entity.id
_entity.type
_entity.pdbx_description
1 polymer ?
#
loop_
_entity_poly.entity_id
_entity_poly.type
_entity_poly.pdbx_seq_one_letter_code
_entity_poly.pdbx_strand_id
1 'polypeptide(L)' 'MKALQITGYGDLKAHLAINEVEKPSVSEHQVLIEIYAASTNPIDYKIVFNHTKRMINRNTYQIIKTCSLCNF' A
#
# COMPACT_ATOMS: atom_id res chain seq x y z
N MET A 1 -8.25 2.88 -10.15
CA MET A 1 -7.61 1.56 -10.02
C MET A 1 -7.72 1.13 -8.57
N LYS A 2 -7.94 -0.17 -8.32
CA LYS A 2 -8.09 -0.69 -6.96
C LYS A 2 -6.75 -0.77 -6.22
N ALA A 3 -6.78 -0.35 -4.96
CA ALA A 3 -5.60 -0.21 -4.11
C ALA A 3 -5.94 -0.54 -2.66
N LEU A 4 -5.15 -1.42 -2.01
CA LEU A 4 -5.22 -1.57 -0.56
C LEU A 4 -4.45 -0.41 0.10
N GLN A 5 -5.16 0.45 0.82
CA GLN A 5 -4.60 1.63 1.48
C GLN A 5 -4.65 1.49 3.01
N ILE A 6 -3.59 2.00 3.65
CA ILE A 6 -3.55 2.17 5.10
C ILE A 6 -4.24 3.49 5.45
N THR A 7 -5.40 3.43 6.11
CA THR A 7 -6.25 4.60 6.43
C THR A 7 -5.99 5.16 7.84
N GLY A 8 -5.23 4.45 8.67
CA GLY A 8 -4.88 4.87 10.03
C GLY A 8 -3.74 4.05 10.64
N TYR A 9 -3.69 3.96 11.97
CA TYR A 9 -2.74 3.13 12.69
C TYR A 9 -3.44 2.35 13.80
N GLY A 10 -3.00 1.12 14.05
CA GLY A 10 -3.57 0.26 15.08
C GLY A 10 -4.12 -1.02 14.46
N ASP A 11 -5.33 -1.41 14.86
CA ASP A 11 -5.97 -2.64 14.39
C ASP A 11 -6.06 -2.71 12.86
N LEU A 12 -5.72 -3.87 12.29
CA LEU A 12 -5.65 -4.07 10.85
C LEU A 12 -7.02 -3.91 10.19
N LYS A 13 -8.09 -4.41 10.81
CA LYS A 13 -9.44 -4.37 10.23
C LYS A 13 -10.02 -2.96 10.23
N ALA A 14 -9.63 -2.14 11.21
CA ALA A 14 -10.05 -0.75 11.30
C ALA A 14 -9.30 0.18 10.32
N HIS A 15 -8.09 -0.21 9.88
CA HIS A 15 -7.16 0.71 9.20
C HIS A 15 -6.63 0.23 7.84
N LEU A 16 -7.25 -0.80 7.26
CA LEU A 16 -7.01 -1.23 5.89
C LEU A 16 -8.31 -1.15 5.08
N ALA A 17 -8.26 -0.50 3.92
CA ALA A 17 -9.40 -0.38 3.03
C ALA A 17 -8.96 -0.51 1.56
N ILE A 18 -9.79 -1.18 0.75
CA ILE A 18 -9.62 -1.17 -0.70
C ILE A 18 -10.37 0.04 -1.24
N ASN A 19 -9.63 0.96 -1.87
CA ASN A 19 -10.19 2.17 -2.47
C ASN A 19 -9.88 2.23 -3.97
N GLU A 20 -10.70 3.00 -4.69
CA GLU A 20 -10.35 3.44 -6.05
C GLU A 20 -9.41 4.65 -5.95
N VAL A 21 -8.26 4.56 -6.62
CA VAL A 21 -7.28 5.64 -6.72
C VAL A 21 -7.00 5.97 -8.18
N GLU A 22 -6.52 7.18 -8.44
CA GLU A 22 -6.09 7.56 -9.78
C GLU A 22 -4.93 6.69 -10.26
N LYS A 23 -4.88 6.43 -11.57
CA LYS A 23 -3.78 5.69 -12.18
C LYS A 23 -2.52 6.57 -12.13
N PRO A 24 -1.39 6.09 -11.58
CA PRO A 24 -0.19 6.90 -11.47
C PRO A 24 0.40 7.22 -12.85
N SER A 25 0.98 8.41 -12.99
CA SER A 25 1.80 8.79 -14.14
C SER A 25 3.23 8.24 -13.99
N VAL A 26 3.91 8.02 -15.11
CA VAL A 26 5.29 7.53 -15.15
C VAL A 26 6.21 8.57 -15.74
N SER A 27 7.40 8.73 -15.15
CA SER A 27 8.49 9.52 -15.72
C SER A 27 9.45 8.68 -16.57
N GLU A 28 10.44 9.31 -17.21
CA GLU A 28 11.38 8.69 -18.16
C GLU A 28 12.12 7.45 -17.62
N HIS A 29 12.31 7.36 -16.30
CA HIS A 29 13.04 6.26 -15.65
C HIS A 29 12.14 5.34 -14.80
N GLN A 30 10.83 5.32 -15.10
CA GLN A 30 9.86 4.52 -14.39
C GLN A 30 9.07 3.63 -15.34
N VAL A 31 8.59 2.51 -14.82
CA VAL A 31 7.68 1.62 -15.54
C VAL A 31 6.39 1.47 -14.74
N LEU A 32 5.26 1.42 -15.44
CA LEU A 32 3.98 1.09 -14.84
C LEU A 32 3.74 -0.40 -15.02
N ILE A 33 3.58 -1.11 -13.92
CA ILE A 33 3.40 -2.56 -13.90
C ILE A 33 1.94 -2.87 -13.57
N GLU A 34 1.31 -3.72 -14.38
CA GLU A 34 0.03 -4.34 -14.02
C GLU A 34 0.29 -5.47 -13.02
N ILE A 35 -0.28 -5.34 -11.81
CA ILE A 35 -0.02 -6.30 -10.73
C ILE A 35 -1.08 -7.41 -10.72
N TYR A 36 -0.61 -8.64 -10.97
CA TYR A 36 -1.42 -9.86 -10.91
C TYR A 36 -1.47 -10.45 -9.49
N ALA A 37 -0.37 -10.34 -8.74
CA ALA A 37 -0.27 -10.77 -7.35
C ALA A 37 0.80 -9.96 -6.60
N ALA A 38 0.61 -9.79 -5.30
CA ALA A 38 1.59 -9.20 -4.40
C ALA A 38 1.70 -10.04 -3.12
N SER A 39 2.93 -10.35 -2.69
CA SER A 39 3.17 -11.05 -1.43
C SER A 39 2.94 -10.14 -0.22
N THR A 40 2.72 -10.71 0.96
CA THR A 40 2.79 -9.99 2.23
C THR A 40 4.15 -10.24 2.90
N ASN A 41 4.66 -9.23 3.60
CA ASN A 41 5.93 -9.24 4.30
C ASN A 41 5.73 -8.86 5.78
N PRO A 42 6.58 -9.32 6.71
CA PRO A 42 6.45 -8.96 8.13
C PRO A 42 6.52 -7.47 8.44
N ILE A 43 7.09 -6.64 7.56
CA ILE A 43 7.11 -5.19 7.75
C ILE A 43 5.75 -4.55 7.47
N ASP A 44 4.91 -5.15 6.61
CA ASP A 44 3.65 -4.55 6.18
C ASP A 44 2.71 -4.30 7.36
N TYR A 45 2.49 -5.31 8.21
CA TYR A 45 1.63 -5.17 9.39
C TYR A 45 2.28 -4.27 10.45
N LYS A 46 3.62 -4.31 10.60
CA LYS A 46 4.35 -3.44 11.53
C LYS A 46 4.16 -1.96 11.21
N ILE A 47 3.99 -1.61 9.94
CA ILE A 47 3.69 -0.25 9.51
C ILE A 47 2.27 0.15 9.91
N VAL A 48 1.27 -0.74 9.75
CA VAL A 48 -0.11 -0.47 10.19
C VAL A 48 -0.19 -0.28 11.71
N PHE A 49 0.59 -1.05 12.49
CA PHE A 49 0.68 -0.84 13.95
C PHE A 49 1.60 0.32 14.37
N ASN A 50 2.14 1.11 13.43
CA ASN A 50 3.01 2.25 13.70
C ASN A 50 4.35 1.89 14.40
N HIS A 51 4.78 0.63 14.37
CA HIS A 51 6.01 0.17 15.02
C HIS A 51 7.29 0.74 14.39
N THR A 52 7.20 1.21 13.13
CA THR A 52 8.33 1.70 12.33
C THR A 52 8.37 3.23 12.22
N LYS A 53 7.57 3.97 12.98
CA LYS A 53 7.45 5.44 12.89
C LYS A 53 8.79 6.18 12.93
N ARG A 54 9.75 5.68 13.72
CA ARG A 54 11.07 6.30 13.86
C ARG A 54 11.99 6.07 12.66
N MET A 55 11.67 5.10 11.80
CA MET A 55 12.47 4.71 10.64
C MET A 55 11.88 5.16 9.31
N ILE A 56 10.56 5.31 9.22
CA ILE A 56 9.85 5.57 7.96
C ILE A 56 9.10 6.90 8.06
N ASN A 57 9.47 7.87 7.21
CA ASN A 57 8.71 9.10 7.03
C ASN A 57 7.56 8.85 6.03
N ARG A 58 6.30 9.00 6.47
CA ARG A 58 5.12 8.75 5.62
C ARG A 58 5.02 9.67 4.41
N ASN A 59 5.64 10.86 4.43
CA ASN A 59 5.63 11.77 3.27
C ASN A 59 6.36 11.19 2.04
N THR A 60 7.15 10.13 2.22
CA THR A 60 7.92 9.46 1.16
C THR A 60 7.42 8.06 0.79
N TYR A 61 6.49 7.47 1.56
CA TYR A 61 6.06 6.08 1.36
C TYR A 61 4.54 5.95 1.35
N GLN A 62 3.95 6.14 0.18
CA GLN A 62 2.60 5.68 -0.07
C GLN A 62 2.68 4.17 -0.36
N ILE A 63 2.62 3.34 0.69
CA ILE A 63 2.60 1.89 0.53
C ILE A 63 1.22 1.52 0.02
N ILE A 64 1.12 1.45 -1.30
CA ILE A 64 -0.03 0.88 -1.98
C ILE A 64 0.41 -0.48 -2.51
N LYS A 65 -0.05 -1.56 -1.87
CA LYS A 65 -0.08 -2.85 -2.56
C LYS A 65 -1.33 -2.84 -3.41
N THR A 66 -1.15 -2.71 -4.70
CA THR A 66 -2.22 -2.86 -5.68
C THR A 66 -2.16 -4.30 -6.21
N CYS A 67 -3.31 -4.92 -6.38
CA CYS A 67 -3.43 -6.25 -6.97
C CYS A 67 -4.75 -6.23 -7.73
N SER A 68 -4.69 -6.31 -9.05
CA SER A 68 -5.89 -6.20 -9.90
C SER A 68 -6.79 -7.44 -9.80
N LEU A 69 -6.26 -8.54 -9.26
CA LEU A 69 -6.93 -9.86 -9.18
C LEU A 69 -7.21 -10.33 -7.75
N CYS A 70 -6.88 -9.54 -6.73
CA CYS A 70 -7.11 -9.93 -5.35
C CYS A 70 -8.57 -9.67 -4.98
N ASN A 71 -9.41 -10.69 -5.16
CA ASN A 71 -10.70 -10.80 -4.49
C ASN A 71 -10.43 -11.08 -3.00
N PHE A 72 -10.33 -10.01 -2.19
CA PHE A 72 -10.33 -10.10 -0.72
C PHE A 72 -11.76 -10.24 -0.20
#